data_AF-A0A9X0QC64-F1
#
_entry.id   AF-A0A9X0QC64-F1
#
_cell.length_a   1.000
_cell.length_b   1.000
_cell.length_c   1.000
_cell.angle_alpha   90.00
_cell.angle_beta   90.00
_cell.angle_gamma   90.00
#
_symmetry.space_group_name_H-M   'P 1'
#
loop_
_entity.id
_entity.type
_entity.pdbx_description
1 polymer ?
#
loop_
_entity_poly.entity_id
_entity_poly.type
_entity_poly.pdbx_seq_one_letter_code
_entity_poly.pdbx_strand_id
1 'polypeptide(L)'
;MQYTLCRHIKTNGTRCQAPSLTDGIWCYFHSRLHQRHTAYRTTEASRGYLVPGQHIELTALEDRESVQVALSVVVNALATGKLDTRRATALLYGLQLASNNATSLNTKPYAPKVVRDVESTPDGLDLAQPGATLEIADNYDHKADLDLDDDEGDENEED
;
A
#
# COMPACT_ATOMS: atom_id res chain seq x y z
N MET A 1 3.99 -11.93 24.34
CA MET A 1 2.73 -12.40 23.69
C MET A 1 2.96 -12.63 22.19
N GLN A 2 2.36 -13.65 21.56
CA GLN A 2 2.57 -13.98 20.14
C GLN A 2 1.32 -13.64 19.31
N TYR A 3 1.50 -12.92 18.20
CA TYR A 3 0.41 -12.54 17.29
C TYR A 3 0.68 -13.03 15.88
N THR A 4 -0.35 -13.49 15.18
CA THR A 4 -0.26 -13.81 13.74
C THR A 4 -0.12 -12.54 12.91
N LEU A 5 0.69 -12.58 11.86
CA LEU A 5 0.93 -11.45 10.97
C LEU A 5 -0.02 -11.42 9.78
N CYS A 6 -0.41 -10.21 9.38
CA CYS A 6 -1.11 -9.94 8.12
C CYS A 6 -0.43 -10.67 6.94
N ARG A 7 -1.24 -11.31 6.10
CA ARG A 7 -0.78 -12.09 4.94
C ARG A 7 -0.67 -11.24 3.67
N HIS A 8 -0.94 -9.94 3.74
CA HIS A 8 -0.82 -9.03 2.60
C HIS A 8 0.60 -8.90 2.10
N ILE A 9 0.76 -9.01 0.79
CA ILE A 9 2.00 -8.74 0.09
C ILE A 9 1.83 -7.36 -0.58
N LYS A 10 2.65 -6.41 -0.15
CA LYS A 10 2.70 -5.08 -0.77
C LYS A 10 3.30 -5.15 -2.17
N THR A 11 3.14 -4.09 -2.96
CA THR A 11 3.66 -4.06 -4.34
C THR A 11 5.19 -4.18 -4.37
N ASN A 12 5.88 -3.75 -3.32
CA ASN A 12 7.32 -3.94 -3.16
C ASN A 12 7.76 -5.36 -2.77
N GLY A 13 6.83 -6.33 -2.70
CA GLY A 13 7.11 -7.73 -2.38
C GLY A 13 7.29 -8.04 -0.89
N THR A 14 7.14 -7.05 0.00
CA THR A 14 7.21 -7.30 1.44
C THR A 14 5.88 -7.76 2.01
N ARG A 15 5.95 -8.66 2.99
CA ARG A 15 4.79 -9.00 3.81
C ARG A 15 4.46 -7.83 4.73
N CYS A 16 3.19 -7.49 4.84
CA CYS A 16 2.70 -6.58 5.86
C CYS A 16 3.05 -7.11 7.26
N GLN A 17 3.80 -6.32 8.02
CA GLN A 17 4.30 -6.70 9.36
C GLN A 17 3.33 -6.31 10.48
N ALA A 18 2.11 -5.87 10.14
CA ALA A 18 1.09 -5.55 11.13
C ALA A 18 0.42 -6.84 11.66
N PRO A 19 0.01 -6.87 12.94
CA PRO A 19 -0.77 -7.99 13.47
C PRO A 19 -2.08 -8.14 12.71
N SER A 20 -2.47 -9.37 12.43
CA SER A 20 -3.77 -9.66 11.85
C SER A 20 -4.87 -9.43 12.89
N LEU A 21 -6.10 -9.21 12.41
CA LEU A 21 -7.29 -9.32 13.27
C LEU A 21 -7.36 -10.73 13.85
N THR A 22 -8.03 -10.89 15.00
CA THR A 22 -8.25 -12.19 15.63
C THR A 22 -8.88 -13.15 14.62
N ASP A 23 -8.26 -14.32 14.42
CA ASP A 23 -8.64 -15.36 13.45
C ASP A 23 -8.74 -14.87 11.99
N GLY A 24 -8.17 -13.71 11.67
CA GLY A 24 -8.18 -13.10 10.35
C GLY A 24 -6.85 -13.25 9.61
N ILE A 25 -6.91 -13.18 8.28
CA ILE A 25 -5.71 -13.17 7.42
C ILE A 25 -5.12 -11.77 7.22
N TRP A 26 -5.89 -10.72 7.50
CA TRP A 26 -5.55 -9.31 7.27
C TRP A 26 -5.40 -8.54 8.57
N CYS A 27 -4.55 -7.50 8.59
CA CYS A 27 -4.62 -6.46 9.60
C CYS A 27 -5.85 -5.56 9.39
N TYR A 28 -6.14 -4.69 10.35
CA TYR A 28 -7.26 -3.75 10.25
C TYR A 28 -7.22 -2.90 8.97
N PHE A 29 -6.05 -2.34 8.64
CA PHE A 29 -5.86 -1.53 7.44
C PHE A 29 -6.16 -2.31 6.16
N HIS A 30 -5.51 -3.47 5.96
CA HIS A 30 -5.68 -4.26 4.74
C HIS A 30 -7.08 -4.86 4.60
N SER A 31 -7.72 -5.25 5.70
CA SER A 31 -9.12 -5.69 5.70
C SER A 31 -10.04 -4.60 5.12
N ARG A 32 -9.90 -3.36 5.59
CA ARG A 32 -10.68 -2.22 5.09
C ARG A 32 -10.30 -1.79 3.69
N LEU A 33 -9.00 -1.83 3.36
CA LEU A 33 -8.50 -1.47 2.03
C LEU A 33 -9.10 -2.41 0.97
N HIS A 34 -9.02 -3.72 1.19
CA HIS A 34 -9.62 -4.71 0.30
C HIS A 34 -11.12 -4.48 0.16
N GLN A 35 -11.84 -4.34 1.29
CA GLN A 35 -13.29 -4.11 1.28
C GLN A 35 -13.67 -2.88 0.44
N ARG A 36 -12.96 -1.77 0.58
CA ARG A 36 -13.22 -0.53 -0.17
C ARG A 36 -12.86 -0.64 -1.65
N HIS A 37 -11.80 -1.39 -1.97
CA HIS A 37 -11.34 -1.54 -3.35
C HIS A 37 -12.15 -2.56 -4.15
N THR A 38 -12.87 -3.50 -3.51
CA THR A 38 -13.67 -4.51 -4.22
C THR A 38 -14.66 -3.89 -5.21
N ALA A 39 -15.27 -2.75 -4.90
CA ALA A 39 -16.23 -2.08 -5.78
C ALA A 39 -15.62 -1.54 -7.08
N TYR A 40 -14.31 -1.32 -7.12
CA TYR A 40 -13.60 -0.80 -8.29
C TYR A 40 -12.87 -1.89 -9.08
N ARG A 41 -12.83 -3.12 -8.56
CA ARG A 41 -12.23 -4.26 -9.25
C ARG A 41 -13.18 -4.77 -10.31
N THR A 42 -12.65 -4.96 -11.50
CA THR A 42 -13.35 -5.65 -12.57
C THR A 42 -13.49 -7.14 -12.21
N THR A 43 -14.69 -7.67 -12.34
CA THR A 43 -15.01 -9.09 -12.15
C THR A 43 -15.35 -9.69 -13.50
N GLU A 44 -15.25 -11.01 -13.66
CA GLU A 44 -15.65 -11.69 -14.89
C GLU A 44 -17.06 -11.30 -15.35
N ALA A 45 -17.98 -11.11 -14.40
CA ALA A 45 -19.33 -10.64 -14.68
C ALA A 45 -19.40 -9.19 -15.20
N SER A 46 -18.50 -8.29 -14.77
CA SER A 46 -18.47 -6.89 -15.22
C SER A 46 -17.60 -6.65 -16.45
N ARG A 47 -16.66 -7.58 -16.79
CA ARG A 47 -15.76 -7.47 -17.96
C ARG A 47 -16.52 -7.23 -19.27
N GLY A 48 -17.65 -7.91 -19.46
CA GLY A 48 -18.47 -7.79 -20.68
C GLY A 48 -19.18 -6.45 -20.86
N TYR A 49 -19.30 -5.65 -19.80
CA TYR A 49 -19.98 -4.35 -19.81
C TYR A 49 -19.02 -3.16 -19.82
N LEU A 50 -17.70 -3.41 -19.84
CA LEU A 50 -16.71 -2.35 -19.80
C LEU A 50 -16.65 -1.60 -21.13
N VAL A 51 -16.76 -0.27 -21.07
CA VAL A 51 -16.56 0.59 -22.23
C VAL A 51 -15.05 0.74 -22.46
N PRO A 52 -14.53 0.39 -23.66
CA PRO A 52 -13.12 0.57 -23.97
C PRO A 52 -12.66 2.01 -23.70
N GLY A 53 -11.61 2.13 -22.90
CA GLY A 53 -10.99 3.40 -22.54
C GLY A 53 -11.65 4.21 -21.43
N GLN A 54 -12.77 3.74 -20.86
CA GLN A 54 -13.36 4.33 -19.65
C GLN A 54 -12.91 3.65 -18.36
N HIS A 55 -12.39 2.43 -18.45
CA HIS A 55 -11.96 1.65 -17.29
C HIS A 55 -10.44 1.51 -17.27
N ILE A 56 -9.84 1.93 -16.15
CA ILE A 56 -8.44 1.70 -15.84
C ILE A 56 -8.40 0.99 -14.50
N GLU A 57 -7.84 -0.20 -14.49
CA GLU A 57 -7.60 -0.95 -13.27
C GLU A 57 -6.32 -0.39 -12.63
N LEU A 58 -6.46 0.21 -11.45
CA LEU A 58 -5.33 0.66 -10.63
C LEU A 58 -5.28 -0.18 -9.36
N THR A 59 -4.06 -0.52 -8.94
CA THR A 59 -3.81 -1.15 -7.65
C THR A 59 -4.03 -0.15 -6.51
N ALA A 60 -4.16 -0.64 -5.28
CA ALA A 60 -4.20 0.25 -4.13
C ALA A 60 -2.87 1.01 -4.00
N LEU A 61 -2.96 2.32 -3.76
CA LEU A 61 -1.81 3.23 -3.68
C LEU A 61 -1.24 3.28 -2.26
N GLU A 62 -0.79 2.13 -1.75
CA GLU A 62 -0.36 1.97 -0.34
C GLU A 62 1.16 2.13 -0.12
N ASP A 63 1.94 2.09 -1.20
CA ASP A 63 3.41 2.16 -1.18
C ASP A 63 3.94 2.85 -2.45
N ARG A 64 5.23 3.23 -2.48
CA ARG A 64 5.80 3.98 -3.60
C ARG A 64 5.80 3.16 -4.90
N GLU A 65 6.07 1.87 -4.81
CA GLU A 65 6.08 0.95 -5.93
C GLU A 65 4.67 0.82 -6.52
N SER A 66 3.63 0.78 -5.68
CA SER A 66 2.23 0.77 -6.10
C SER A 66 1.85 2.05 -6.86
N VAL A 67 2.34 3.21 -6.44
CA VAL A 67 2.16 4.48 -7.15
C VAL A 67 2.89 4.46 -8.49
N GLN A 68 4.11 3.92 -8.53
CA GLN A 68 4.89 3.82 -9.76
C GLN A 68 4.25 2.87 -10.78
N VAL A 69 3.68 1.75 -10.33
CA VAL A 69 2.90 0.83 -11.18
C VAL A 69 1.67 1.54 -11.72
N ALA A 70 0.91 2.24 -10.87
CA ALA A 70 -0.27 2.99 -11.30
C ALA A 70 0.07 4.10 -12.31
N LEU A 71 1.19 4.81 -12.11
CA LEU A 71 1.70 5.80 -13.05
C LEU A 71 2.03 5.18 -14.41
N SER A 72 2.71 4.03 -14.41
CA SER A 72 3.01 3.29 -15.64
C SER A 72 1.73 2.90 -16.39
N VAL A 73 0.70 2.43 -15.69
CA VAL A 73 -0.60 2.08 -16.30
C VAL A 73 -1.23 3.30 -16.96
N VAL A 74 -1.29 4.44 -16.28
CA VAL A 74 -1.89 5.68 -16.81
C VAL A 74 -1.12 6.20 -18.03
N VAL A 75 0.21 6.23 -17.97
CA VAL A 75 1.06 6.69 -19.08
C VAL A 75 0.90 5.79 -20.31
N ASN A 76 0.92 4.47 -20.13
CA ASN A 76 0.71 3.53 -21.24
C ASN A 76 -0.71 3.61 -21.82
N ALA A 77 -1.73 3.80 -20.98
CA ALA A 77 -3.10 3.98 -21.44
C ALA A 77 -3.25 5.26 -22.28
N LEU A 78 -2.63 6.36 -21.86
CA LEU A 78 -2.59 7.61 -22.63
C LEU A 78 -1.84 7.43 -23.96
N ALA A 79 -0.65 6.81 -23.93
CA ALA A 79 0.18 6.59 -25.11
C ALA A 79 -0.49 5.71 -26.17
N THR A 80 -1.33 4.76 -25.75
CA THR A 80 -2.07 3.85 -26.65
C THR A 80 -3.45 4.37 -27.07
N GLY A 81 -3.82 5.60 -26.68
CA GLY A 81 -5.14 6.18 -26.98
C GLY A 81 -6.30 5.53 -26.23
N LYS A 82 -6.01 4.68 -25.22
CA LYS A 82 -7.01 4.07 -24.33
C LYS A 82 -7.47 5.02 -23.23
N LEU A 83 -6.84 6.17 -23.07
CA LEU A 83 -7.22 7.18 -22.08
C LEU A 83 -7.17 8.55 -22.72
N ASP A 84 -8.23 9.34 -22.55
CA ASP A 84 -8.27 10.72 -23.01
C ASP A 84 -7.39 11.63 -22.15
N THR A 85 -6.86 12.68 -22.77
CA THR A 85 -5.92 13.61 -22.13
C THR A 85 -6.50 14.26 -20.86
N ARG A 86 -7.79 14.61 -20.85
CA ARG A 86 -8.41 15.28 -19.70
C ARG A 86 -8.44 14.37 -18.47
N ARG A 87 -8.84 13.11 -18.65
CA ARG A 87 -8.84 12.10 -17.58
C ARG A 87 -7.42 11.72 -17.17
N ALA A 88 -6.49 11.62 -18.13
CA ALA A 88 -5.08 11.39 -17.82
C ALA A 88 -4.52 12.48 -16.91
N THR A 89 -4.77 13.77 -17.21
CA THR A 89 -4.31 14.88 -16.36
C THR A 89 -4.82 14.78 -14.93
N ALA A 90 -6.11 14.47 -14.73
CA ALA A 90 -6.68 14.32 -13.40
C ALA A 90 -6.07 13.14 -12.63
N LEU A 91 -5.87 12.00 -13.29
CA LEU A 91 -5.24 10.81 -12.69
C LEU A 91 -3.78 11.06 -12.34
N LEU A 92 -3.01 11.67 -13.24
CA LEU A 92 -1.60 12.02 -13.00
C LEU A 92 -1.46 13.00 -11.84
N TYR A 93 -2.37 13.95 -11.69
CA TYR A 93 -2.40 14.84 -10.54
C TYR A 93 -2.69 14.09 -9.23
N GLY A 94 -3.66 13.17 -9.23
CA GLY A 94 -3.93 12.31 -8.07
C GLY A 94 -2.73 11.43 -7.69
N LEU A 95 -2.02 10.88 -8.69
CA LEU A 95 -0.81 10.09 -8.48
C LEU A 95 0.36 10.94 -7.97
N GLN A 96 0.46 12.22 -8.38
CA GLN A 96 1.44 13.15 -7.83
C GLN A 96 1.20 13.38 -6.34
N LEU A 97 -0.06 13.58 -5.92
CA LEU A 97 -0.42 13.69 -4.51
C LEU A 97 -0.09 12.40 -3.74
N ALA A 98 -0.39 11.23 -4.32
CA ALA A 98 -0.05 9.95 -3.72
C ALA A 98 1.47 9.77 -3.57
N SER A 99 2.25 10.16 -4.57
CA SER A 99 3.72 10.12 -4.52
C SER A 99 4.27 11.01 -3.40
N ASN A 100 3.73 12.22 -3.25
CA ASN A 100 4.14 13.13 -2.19
C ASN A 100 3.83 12.54 -0.80
N ASN A 101 2.64 11.96 -0.62
CA ASN A 101 2.26 11.28 0.61
C ASN A 101 3.12 10.04 0.91
N ALA A 102 3.65 9.39 -0.13
CA ALA A 102 4.49 8.22 -0.01
C ALA A 102 5.98 8.56 0.20
N THR A 103 6.35 9.84 0.30
CA THR A 103 7.76 10.28 0.43
C THR A 103 8.43 9.83 1.73
N SER A 104 7.70 9.50 2.79
CA SER A 104 8.29 8.90 4.00
C SER A 104 8.27 7.36 4.00
N LEU A 105 7.66 6.73 2.99
CA LEU A 105 7.57 5.27 2.91
C LEU A 105 8.87 4.66 2.39
N ASN A 106 9.37 3.65 3.09
CA ASN A 106 10.57 2.92 2.70
C ASN A 106 10.33 2.07 1.43
N THR A 107 11.13 2.33 0.39
CA THR A 107 11.07 1.66 -0.92
C THR A 107 11.89 0.37 -1.00
N LYS A 108 13.00 0.29 -0.25
CA LYS A 108 13.88 -0.86 -0.37
C LYS A 108 13.39 -1.94 0.59
N PRO A 109 12.88 -3.07 0.06
CA PRO A 109 12.38 -4.10 0.93
C PRO A 109 13.58 -4.73 1.66
N TYR A 110 13.49 -4.79 2.98
CA TYR A 110 14.51 -5.46 3.79
C TYR A 110 14.45 -6.97 3.50
N ALA A 111 15.55 -7.58 3.05
CA ALA A 111 15.55 -8.93 2.49
C ALA A 111 14.86 -10.01 3.36
N PRO A 112 14.98 -10.00 4.70
CA PRO A 112 14.23 -10.92 5.57
C PRO A 112 12.70 -10.75 5.56
N LYS A 113 12.19 -9.58 5.16
CA LYS A 113 10.75 -9.25 5.11
C LYS A 113 10.13 -9.49 3.72
N VAL A 114 10.94 -9.83 2.73
CA VAL A 114 10.50 -10.13 1.36
C VAL A 114 9.87 -11.51 1.33
N VAL A 115 8.69 -11.61 0.73
CA VAL A 115 8.00 -12.89 0.53
C VAL A 115 8.70 -13.68 -0.58
N ARG A 116 9.02 -14.94 -0.29
CA ARG A 116 9.64 -15.86 -1.26
C ARG A 116 8.67 -16.91 -1.80
N ASP A 117 7.68 -17.26 -1.00
CA ASP A 117 6.63 -18.22 -1.35
C ASP A 117 5.25 -17.61 -1.12
N VAL A 118 4.36 -17.85 -2.06
CA VAL A 118 3.02 -17.26 -2.13
C VAL A 118 1.99 -18.37 -2.15
N GLU A 119 0.86 -18.14 -1.47
CA GLU A 119 -0.34 -18.97 -1.57
C GLU A 119 -1.37 -18.20 -2.40
N SER A 120 -1.68 -18.70 -3.60
CA SER A 120 -2.70 -18.11 -4.46
C SER A 120 -4.09 -18.56 -4.02
N THR A 121 -4.97 -17.61 -3.80
CA THR A 121 -6.38 -17.86 -3.48
C THR A 121 -7.20 -18.15 -4.74
N PRO A 122 -8.38 -18.80 -4.62
CA PRO A 122 -9.30 -19.01 -5.74
C PRO A 122 -9.73 -17.70 -6.43
N ASP A 123 -9.71 -16.58 -5.69
CA ASP A 123 -10.02 -15.23 -6.19
C ASP A 123 -8.85 -14.58 -6.96
N GLY A 124 -7.75 -15.30 -7.15
CA GLY A 124 -6.55 -14.82 -7.86
C GLY A 124 -5.69 -13.86 -7.05
N LEU A 125 -5.89 -13.75 -5.73
CA LEU A 125 -5.04 -12.96 -4.85
C LEU A 125 -3.89 -13.79 -4.30
N ASP A 126 -2.71 -13.22 -4.36
CA ASP A 126 -1.47 -13.78 -3.85
C ASP A 126 -1.27 -13.39 -2.37
N LEU A 127 -1.22 -14.39 -1.49
CA LEU A 127 -1.05 -14.22 -0.04
C LEU A 127 0.30 -14.73 0.43
N ALA A 128 0.88 -14.09 1.45
CA ALA A 128 2.04 -14.66 2.14
C ALA A 128 1.64 -15.96 2.86
N GLN A 129 2.58 -16.89 2.99
CA GLN A 129 2.37 -18.17 3.69
C GLN A 129 1.85 -17.95 5.14
N PRO A 130 0.99 -18.85 5.66
CA PRO A 130 0.52 -18.77 7.04
C PRO A 130 1.67 -19.03 8.05
N GLY A 131 1.44 -18.69 9.32
CA GLY A 131 2.35 -19.07 10.41
C GLY A 131 3.43 -18.05 10.79
N ALA A 132 3.60 -16.94 10.07
CA ALA A 132 4.47 -15.87 10.54
C ALA A 132 3.84 -15.15 11.75
N THR A 133 4.63 -14.97 12.79
CA THR A 133 4.20 -14.35 14.04
C THR A 133 5.12 -13.24 14.50
N LEU A 134 4.55 -12.25 15.17
CA LEU A 134 5.30 -11.22 15.89
C LEU A 134 5.36 -11.60 17.37
N GLU A 135 6.57 -11.74 17.88
CA GLU A 135 6.82 -11.83 19.32
C GLU A 135 7.05 -10.42 19.86
N ILE A 136 6.21 -9.99 20.79
CA ILE A 136 6.46 -8.76 21.55
C ILE A 136 7.13 -9.20 22.86
N ALA A 137 8.38 -8.78 23.06
CA ALA A 137 9.05 -8.92 24.35
C ALA A 137 8.33 -8.03 25.37
N ASP A 138 8.00 -8.58 26.53
CA ASP A 138 7.15 -7.92 27.55
C ASP A 138 7.83 -6.71 28.24
N ASN A 139 8.95 -6.21 27.71
CA ASN A 139 9.79 -5.18 28.34
C ASN A 139 9.94 -3.94 27.42
N TYR A 140 8.81 -3.39 26.96
CA TYR A 140 8.77 -2.09 26.30
C TYR A 140 8.91 -1.01 27.39
N ASP A 141 10.13 -0.55 27.64
CA ASP A 141 10.40 0.60 28.50
C ASP A 141 9.91 1.86 27.76
N HIS A 142 8.75 2.37 28.14
CA HIS A 142 8.01 3.45 27.47
C HIS A 142 8.70 4.84 27.47
N LYS A 143 9.96 4.92 27.91
CA LYS A 143 10.63 6.19 28.20
C LYS A 143 11.50 6.76 27.08
N ALA A 144 11.74 6.05 25.99
CA ALA A 144 12.73 6.47 24.99
C ALA A 144 12.17 7.31 23.81
N ASP A 145 10.85 7.39 23.63
CA ASP A 145 10.24 7.93 22.39
C ASP A 145 9.57 9.32 22.56
N LEU A 146 9.75 10.00 23.70
CA LEU A 146 9.16 11.34 23.95
C LEU A 146 10.15 12.52 23.87
N ASP A 147 11.43 12.28 23.56
CA ASP A 147 12.45 13.34 23.51
C ASP A 147 12.72 13.84 22.07
N LEU A 148 11.67 14.16 21.31
CA LEU A 148 11.84 14.89 20.05
C LEU A 148 10.87 16.07 19.98
N ASP A 149 11.47 17.25 20.03
CA ASP A 149 10.97 18.56 19.64
C ASP A 149 10.24 19.39 20.72
N ASP A 150 10.94 19.71 21.81
CA ASP A 150 10.86 21.04 22.46
C ASP A 150 12.25 21.66 22.41
N ASP A 151 12.58 22.33 21.29
CA ASP A 151 13.60 23.39 21.30
C ASP A 151 12.89 24.68 20.86
N GLU A 152 12.41 25.39 21.87
CA GLU A 152 11.96 26.78 21.83
C GLU A 152 13.03 27.61 21.09
N GLY A 153 12.69 28.44 20.10
CA GLY A 153 12.20 29.77 20.43
C GLY A 153 13.34 30.69 20.88
N ASP A 154 13.80 31.52 19.93
CA ASP A 154 14.31 32.88 20.14
C ASP A 154 15.82 33.10 20.38
N GLU A 155 16.56 33.43 19.30
CA GLU A 155 17.71 34.34 19.36
C GLU A 155 17.75 35.19 18.06
N ASN A 156 16.92 36.25 18.01
CA ASN A 156 17.25 37.45 17.25
C ASN A 156 17.72 38.51 18.25
N GLU A 157 19.02 38.52 18.56
CA GLU A 157 19.66 39.70 19.16
C GLU A 157 20.22 40.60 18.05
N GLU A 158 19.93 41.89 18.21
CA GLU A 158 20.33 43.02 17.38
C GLU A 158 21.86 43.19 17.32
N ASP A 159 22.38 43.54 16.14
CA ASP A 159 23.36 44.64 15.93
C ASP A 159 23.48 44.98 14.43
#